data_AF-A0A6A7G4K5-F1
#
_entry.id   AF-A0A6A7G4K5-F1
#
_cell.length_a   1.000
_cell.length_b   1.000
_cell.length_c   1.000
_cell.angle_alpha   90.00
_cell.angle_beta   90.00
_cell.angle_gamma   90.00
#
_symmetry.space_group_name_H-M   'P 1'
#
loop_
_entity.id
_entity.type
_entity.pdbx_description
1 polymer ?
#
loop_
_entity_poly.entity_id
_entity_poly.type
_entity_poly.pdbx_seq_one_letter_code
_entity_poly.pdbx_strand_id
1 'polypeptide(L)'
;TQSSRATTLFAIGMIIECVPNFSCGRNKVIIESLTKAVRDTPRCTVVDVDAGFSTNRTVLTFFGDEESVIQGAFNLCKAALEHIDMSTHSGEHPRMGAVDVCPFIPVSGCTMDDCVVVSKRFAEKCGSELGIPMYLYEHSQSREYRKKLPQIREGQYEALPQRITTEKWKPDFGPPKFIPSYGATVTGARMFLIAYNVNILGTKEQCHRIALNVRTAGRGKGREGLFQDVKGIGWFVDEYNMAQVSLNLNNFEVTGIHTVFEACKKMAEDLNIACIGSELIGLVPLKSILNAADYFIEKENLFIIDERQKVKLVIERLGLNSCTPFIPEERIVEYLVQKPPNQPLAASTVRSFVQQIGARSAAPGGGSASALIAAIGSGLGSMTGWLTYGKRRFADKDKVIRANIPSLHSAMNELIDLIDADTNAFSEFMIARKLPKSTTIEKEFREQQMQNGLQNAIKVPLRVMKVVDKCWKSLEAMATHGNLGCISDVQVGARALEMGSWGAYQNVLINLEDINTEEFVTETKLESSRLHDRAVLSMQNILDILKIRQENQSKL
;
A
#
# COMPACT_ATOMS: atom_id res chain seq x y z
N THR A 1 15.67 -11.18 -16.52
CA THR A 1 15.90 -11.48 -15.09
C THR A 1 14.57 -11.34 -14.37
N GLN A 2 14.29 -12.14 -13.34
CA GLN A 2 12.95 -12.48 -12.81
C GLN A 2 11.95 -11.30 -12.65
N SER A 3 12.43 -10.08 -12.41
CA SER A 3 11.68 -8.82 -12.42
C SER A 3 10.79 -8.59 -13.66
N SER A 4 11.23 -8.97 -14.87
CA SER A 4 10.46 -8.69 -16.09
C SER A 4 9.29 -9.66 -16.36
N ARG A 5 9.17 -10.75 -15.60
CA ARG A 5 8.05 -11.71 -15.74
C ARG A 5 6.88 -11.39 -14.79
N ALA A 6 7.14 -10.74 -13.66
CA ALA A 6 6.09 -10.31 -12.73
C ALA A 6 5.20 -9.22 -13.34
N THR A 7 5.75 -8.35 -14.18
CA THR A 7 5.05 -7.19 -14.75
C THR A 7 4.02 -7.56 -15.84
N THR A 8 4.07 -8.78 -16.41
CA THR A 8 3.29 -9.12 -17.62
C THR A 8 2.03 -9.97 -17.36
N LEU A 9 1.74 -10.40 -16.13
CA LEU A 9 0.62 -11.35 -15.89
C LEU A 9 -0.64 -10.78 -15.25
N PHE A 10 -0.60 -9.56 -14.71
CA PHE A 10 -1.76 -8.99 -14.02
C PHE A 10 -2.70 -8.30 -15.02
N ALA A 11 -3.30 -9.05 -15.95
CA ALA A 11 -4.46 -8.57 -16.69
C ALA A 11 -5.61 -8.28 -15.70
N ILE A 12 -6.39 -7.23 -15.96
CA ILE A 12 -7.51 -6.68 -15.19
C ILE A 12 -8.25 -7.76 -14.36
N GLY A 13 -8.03 -7.79 -13.04
CA GLY A 13 -8.61 -8.81 -12.17
C GLY A 13 -8.26 -8.62 -10.70
N MET A 14 -9.04 -9.28 -9.84
CA MET A 14 -8.80 -9.40 -8.39
C MET A 14 -7.41 -9.99 -8.13
N ILE A 15 -6.65 -9.40 -7.24
CA ILE A 15 -5.34 -9.90 -6.79
C ILE A 15 -5.47 -10.28 -5.33
N ILE A 16 -5.29 -11.57 -5.05
CA ILE A 16 -5.31 -12.14 -3.71
C ILE A 16 -3.89 -12.62 -3.41
N GLU A 17 -3.39 -12.29 -2.23
CA GLU A 17 -2.18 -12.86 -1.67
C GLU A 17 -2.52 -14.16 -0.95
N CYS A 18 -1.72 -15.20 -1.19
CA CYS A 18 -1.77 -16.42 -0.42
C CYS A 18 -0.40 -16.66 0.23
N VAL A 19 -0.40 -16.89 1.55
CA VAL A 19 0.84 -16.98 2.35
C VAL A 19 0.95 -18.31 3.11
N PRO A 20 0.99 -19.46 2.42
CA PRO A 20 1.06 -20.75 3.08
C PRO A 20 2.37 -20.95 3.86
N ASN A 21 2.22 -21.45 5.09
CA ASN A 21 3.30 -21.92 5.93
C ASN A 21 3.35 -23.44 5.88
N PHE A 22 4.48 -23.99 5.45
CA PHE A 22 4.69 -25.45 5.44
C PHE A 22 5.87 -25.87 6.30
N SER A 23 5.76 -27.06 6.88
CA SER A 23 6.65 -27.62 7.90
C SER A 23 7.88 -28.27 7.27
N CYS A 24 8.65 -27.49 6.53
CA CYS A 24 9.96 -27.86 6.03
C CYS A 24 10.80 -26.60 5.85
N GLY A 25 11.93 -26.48 6.56
CA GLY A 25 12.88 -25.35 6.40
C GLY A 25 14.30 -25.80 6.06
N ARG A 26 14.59 -27.11 6.10
CA ARG A 26 15.95 -27.66 5.97
C ARG A 26 16.21 -28.34 4.63
N ASN A 27 15.19 -28.99 4.05
CA ASN A 27 15.35 -29.76 2.83
C ASN A 27 14.99 -28.92 1.60
N LYS A 28 16.03 -28.40 0.92
CA LYS A 28 15.88 -27.56 -0.28
C LYS A 28 15.14 -28.26 -1.42
N VAL A 29 15.26 -29.58 -1.55
CA VAL A 29 14.58 -30.35 -2.60
C VAL A 29 13.07 -30.33 -2.36
N ILE A 30 12.64 -30.56 -1.12
CA ILE A 30 11.22 -30.49 -0.74
C ILE A 30 10.68 -29.07 -0.95
N ILE A 31 11.41 -28.06 -0.46
CA ILE A 31 11.01 -26.65 -0.61
C ILE A 31 10.84 -26.28 -2.07
N GLU A 32 11.77 -26.63 -2.94
CA GLU A 32 11.68 -26.33 -4.37
C GLU A 32 10.56 -27.13 -5.05
N SER A 33 10.35 -28.40 -4.71
CA SER A 33 9.23 -29.19 -5.25
C SER A 33 7.87 -28.56 -4.93
N LEU A 34 7.67 -28.14 -3.66
CA LEU A 34 6.45 -27.48 -3.21
C LEU A 34 6.27 -26.10 -3.88
N THR A 35 7.34 -25.32 -3.94
CA THR A 35 7.34 -24.00 -4.58
C THR A 35 7.05 -24.12 -6.08
N LYS A 36 7.64 -25.11 -6.75
CA LYS A 36 7.42 -25.40 -8.16
C LYS A 36 5.98 -25.78 -8.44
N ALA A 37 5.31 -26.55 -7.58
CA ALA A 37 3.90 -26.89 -7.74
C ALA A 37 3.00 -25.63 -7.80
N VAL A 38 3.33 -24.58 -7.03
CA VAL A 38 2.63 -23.28 -7.11
C VAL A 38 3.06 -22.50 -8.35
N ARG A 39 4.36 -22.45 -8.63
CA ARG A 39 4.93 -21.69 -9.76
C ARG A 39 4.45 -22.19 -11.13
N ASP A 40 4.25 -23.50 -11.26
CA ASP A 40 3.75 -24.14 -12.48
C ASP A 40 2.22 -24.02 -12.61
N THR A 41 1.52 -23.49 -11.60
CA THR A 41 0.09 -23.20 -11.68
C THR A 41 -0.15 -21.93 -12.51
N PRO A 42 -0.98 -21.98 -13.57
CA PRO A 42 -1.25 -20.82 -14.41
C PRO A 42 -1.76 -19.63 -13.60
N ARG A 43 -1.25 -18.43 -13.91
CA ARG A 43 -1.60 -17.15 -13.27
C ARG A 43 -1.30 -17.06 -11.77
N CYS A 44 -0.53 -17.99 -11.21
CA CYS A 44 0.14 -17.79 -9.94
C CYS A 44 1.52 -17.15 -10.15
N THR A 45 1.85 -16.16 -9.33
CA THR A 45 3.18 -15.56 -9.28
C THR A 45 3.76 -15.77 -7.89
N VAL A 46 4.74 -16.67 -7.77
CA VAL A 46 5.53 -16.81 -6.54
C VAL A 46 6.41 -15.59 -6.37
N VAL A 47 6.32 -14.95 -5.21
CA VAL A 47 6.98 -13.68 -4.90
C VAL A 47 8.16 -13.91 -3.96
N ASP A 48 7.93 -14.65 -2.88
CA ASP A 48 8.94 -14.85 -1.84
C ASP A 48 8.87 -16.28 -1.28
N VAL A 49 10.03 -16.80 -0.91
CA VAL A 49 10.19 -18.12 -0.29
C VAL A 49 11.16 -17.96 0.86
N ASP A 50 10.62 -17.82 2.07
CA ASP A 50 11.40 -17.63 3.29
C ASP A 50 11.49 -18.95 4.05
N ALA A 51 12.63 -19.62 3.94
CA ALA A 51 12.92 -20.88 4.60
C ALA A 51 13.81 -20.68 5.83
N GLY A 52 13.24 -20.93 7.02
CA GLY A 52 13.98 -20.90 8.28
C GLY A 52 14.48 -22.28 8.69
N PHE A 53 15.80 -22.46 8.80
CA PHE A 53 16.40 -23.76 9.12
C PHE A 53 16.16 -24.17 10.59
N SER A 54 16.33 -23.25 11.54
CA SER A 54 16.04 -23.44 12.98
C SER A 54 14.55 -23.61 13.27
N THR A 55 13.70 -22.79 12.64
CA THR A 55 12.23 -22.90 12.76
C THR A 55 11.68 -24.14 12.05
N ASN A 56 12.47 -24.74 11.15
CA ASN A 56 12.12 -25.84 10.25
C ASN A 56 10.75 -25.62 9.56
N ARG A 57 10.55 -24.39 9.09
CA ARG A 57 9.34 -23.90 8.44
C ARG A 57 9.73 -23.06 7.23
N THR A 58 8.95 -23.15 6.17
CA THR A 58 9.01 -22.20 5.07
C THR A 58 7.70 -21.44 4.95
N VAL A 59 7.81 -20.13 4.77
CA VAL A 59 6.72 -19.23 4.40
C VAL A 59 6.82 -18.98 2.90
N LEU A 60 5.80 -19.37 2.15
CA LEU A 60 5.72 -19.08 0.72
C LEU A 60 4.70 -17.98 0.51
N THR A 61 5.05 -16.96 -0.27
CA THR A 61 4.12 -15.89 -0.66
C THR A 61 3.93 -15.90 -2.16
N PHE A 62 2.67 -15.92 -2.60
CA PHE A 62 2.32 -15.84 -4.02
C PHE A 62 1.02 -15.08 -4.25
N PHE A 63 0.87 -14.52 -5.46
CA PHE A 63 -0.33 -13.82 -5.91
C PHE A 63 -1.05 -14.58 -7.02
N GLY A 64 -2.36 -14.34 -7.15
CA GLY A 64 -3.16 -14.76 -8.29
C GLY A 64 -4.58 -14.22 -8.22
N ASP A 65 -5.38 -14.51 -9.25
CA ASP A 65 -6.85 -14.38 -9.20
C ASP A 65 -7.49 -15.51 -8.36
N GLU A 66 -8.78 -15.37 -8.05
CA GLU A 66 -9.54 -16.29 -7.17
C GLU A 66 -9.30 -17.78 -7.49
N GLU A 67 -9.47 -18.20 -8.74
CA GLU A 67 -9.30 -19.62 -9.11
C GLU A 67 -7.85 -20.06 -9.04
N SER A 68 -6.96 -19.19 -9.50
CA SER A 68 -5.53 -19.49 -9.58
C SER A 68 -4.93 -19.65 -8.18
N VAL A 69 -5.28 -18.78 -7.21
CA VAL A 69 -4.76 -18.91 -5.84
C VAL A 69 -5.28 -20.17 -5.14
N ILE A 70 -6.54 -20.55 -5.37
CA ILE A 70 -7.10 -21.81 -4.84
C ILE A 70 -6.34 -23.00 -5.44
N GLN A 71 -6.12 -23.00 -6.75
CA GLN A 71 -5.43 -24.10 -7.42
C GLN A 71 -3.96 -24.19 -7.01
N GLY A 72 -3.27 -23.06 -6.87
CA GLY A 72 -1.88 -23.02 -6.41
C GLY A 72 -1.74 -23.55 -4.99
N ALA A 73 -2.58 -23.09 -4.06
CA ALA A 73 -2.61 -23.57 -2.69
C ALA A 73 -2.96 -25.08 -2.61
N PHE A 74 -3.89 -25.54 -3.44
CA PHE A 74 -4.26 -26.94 -3.53
C PHE A 74 -3.08 -27.81 -4.01
N ASN A 75 -2.39 -27.39 -5.07
CA ASN A 75 -1.22 -28.07 -5.60
C ASN A 75 -0.09 -28.14 -4.57
N LEU A 76 0.09 -27.07 -3.78
CA LEU A 76 1.02 -27.06 -2.65
C LEU A 76 0.66 -28.10 -1.59
N CYS A 77 -0.60 -28.15 -1.15
CA CYS A 77 -1.06 -29.14 -0.18
C CYS A 77 -0.90 -30.58 -0.68
N LYS A 78 -1.16 -30.81 -1.97
CA LYS A 78 -0.94 -32.11 -2.62
C LYS A 78 0.54 -32.50 -2.60
N ALA A 79 1.43 -31.59 -3.02
CA ALA A 79 2.87 -31.85 -2.99
C ALA A 79 3.40 -32.05 -1.55
N ALA A 80 2.87 -31.31 -0.58
CA ALA A 80 3.22 -31.48 0.83
C ALA A 80 2.82 -32.85 1.37
N LEU A 81 1.66 -33.38 0.95
CA LEU A 81 1.20 -34.73 1.31
C LEU A 81 2.13 -35.84 0.79
N GLU A 82 2.78 -35.62 -0.36
CA GLU A 82 3.71 -36.57 -0.98
C GLU A 82 5.14 -36.48 -0.42
N HIS A 83 5.56 -35.30 0.04
CA HIS A 83 6.97 -35.03 0.35
C HIS A 83 7.29 -34.76 1.83
N ILE A 84 6.32 -34.37 2.65
CA ILE A 84 6.52 -34.06 4.06
C ILE A 84 5.95 -35.19 4.92
N ASP A 85 6.74 -35.65 5.90
CA ASP A 85 6.28 -36.56 6.95
C ASP A 85 6.36 -35.87 8.31
N MET A 86 5.20 -35.44 8.81
CA MET A 86 5.06 -34.76 10.10
C MET A 86 5.42 -35.65 11.30
N SER A 87 5.41 -36.98 11.17
CA SER A 87 5.77 -37.88 12.27
C SER A 87 7.24 -37.77 12.68
N THR A 88 8.09 -37.26 11.79
CA THR A 88 9.52 -37.03 12.02
C THR A 88 9.87 -35.53 12.15
N HIS A 89 8.89 -34.65 11.98
CA HIS A 89 9.12 -33.20 11.98
C HIS A 89 9.28 -32.62 13.39
N SER A 90 10.35 -31.84 13.56
CA SER A 90 10.57 -30.98 14.73
C SER A 90 11.16 -29.63 14.30
N GLY A 91 10.85 -28.57 15.04
CA GLY A 91 11.34 -27.22 14.79
C GLY A 91 10.95 -26.28 15.93
N GLU A 92 11.62 -25.12 16.04
CA GLU A 92 11.35 -24.16 17.11
C GLU A 92 9.97 -23.46 16.98
N HIS A 93 9.39 -23.43 15.77
CA HIS A 93 8.12 -22.74 15.52
C HIS A 93 6.91 -23.67 15.73
N PRO A 94 5.85 -23.23 16.44
CA PRO A 94 4.64 -24.02 16.62
C PRO A 94 3.97 -24.39 15.30
N ARG A 95 3.63 -25.67 15.15
CA ARG A 95 3.07 -26.25 13.91
C ARG A 95 2.05 -27.33 14.21
N MET A 96 1.06 -27.52 13.34
CA MET A 96 0.10 -28.64 13.45
C MET A 96 -0.02 -29.52 12.21
N GLY A 97 0.57 -29.13 11.08
CA GLY A 97 0.53 -29.96 9.87
C GLY A 97 1.62 -29.65 8.87
N ALA A 98 1.70 -30.46 7.82
CA ALA A 98 2.65 -30.34 6.72
C ALA A 98 2.48 -29.01 6.00
N VAL A 99 1.24 -28.63 5.71
CA VAL A 99 0.85 -27.22 5.51
C VAL A 99 0.07 -26.79 6.75
N ASP A 100 0.67 -25.93 7.55
CA ASP A 100 0.21 -25.59 8.89
C ASP A 100 -0.89 -24.51 8.84
N VAL A 101 -0.66 -23.42 8.09
CA VAL A 101 -1.68 -22.42 7.79
C VAL A 101 -1.57 -21.94 6.35
N CYS A 102 -2.69 -21.70 5.69
CA CYS A 102 -2.80 -21.21 4.32
C CYS A 102 -3.82 -20.06 4.26
N PRO A 103 -3.43 -18.82 4.57
CA PRO A 103 -4.31 -17.66 4.57
C PRO A 103 -4.47 -17.02 3.18
N PHE A 104 -5.59 -16.31 3.00
CA PHE A 104 -5.86 -15.47 1.83
C PHE A 104 -6.07 -14.02 2.27
N ILE A 105 -5.37 -13.07 1.62
CA ILE A 105 -5.37 -11.65 2.00
C ILE A 105 -5.74 -10.81 0.78
N PRO A 106 -6.66 -9.83 0.91
CA PRO A 106 -7.01 -8.96 -0.20
C PRO A 106 -5.86 -7.99 -0.51
N VAL A 107 -5.50 -7.84 -1.79
CA VAL A 107 -4.45 -6.92 -2.24
C VAL A 107 -5.02 -5.82 -3.13
N SER A 108 -5.65 -6.18 -4.24
CA SER A 108 -6.18 -5.20 -5.20
C SER A 108 -7.43 -5.72 -5.88
N GLY A 109 -8.45 -4.87 -5.97
CA GLY A 109 -9.70 -5.19 -6.66
C GLY A 109 -10.57 -6.26 -5.99
N CYS A 110 -10.24 -6.67 -4.76
CA CYS A 110 -10.97 -7.67 -3.97
C CYS A 110 -11.20 -7.20 -2.54
N THR A 111 -12.25 -7.72 -1.92
CA THR A 111 -12.65 -7.42 -0.54
C THR A 111 -12.26 -8.54 0.42
N MET A 112 -12.43 -8.31 1.73
CA MET A 112 -12.27 -9.36 2.74
C MET A 112 -13.28 -10.49 2.52
N ASP A 113 -14.52 -10.17 2.15
CA ASP A 113 -15.58 -11.15 1.94
C ASP A 113 -15.27 -12.08 0.75
N ASP A 114 -14.69 -11.52 -0.32
CA ASP A 114 -14.20 -12.34 -1.44
C ASP A 114 -13.15 -13.34 -0.96
N CYS A 115 -12.19 -12.90 -0.15
CA CYS A 115 -11.16 -13.79 0.42
C CYS A 115 -11.76 -14.84 1.37
N VAL A 116 -12.84 -14.53 2.10
CA VAL A 116 -13.57 -15.51 2.92
C VAL A 116 -14.15 -16.60 2.04
N VAL A 117 -14.77 -16.24 0.92
CA VAL A 117 -15.31 -17.19 -0.08
C VAL A 117 -14.18 -18.08 -0.61
N VAL A 118 -13.07 -17.48 -1.06
CA VAL A 118 -11.87 -18.19 -1.54
C VAL A 118 -11.37 -19.21 -0.51
N SER A 119 -11.22 -18.79 0.75
CA SER A 119 -10.70 -19.67 1.80
C SER A 119 -11.59 -20.90 2.07
N LYS A 120 -12.91 -20.73 2.00
CA LYS A 120 -13.89 -21.82 2.19
C LYS A 120 -13.88 -22.78 1.00
N ARG A 121 -13.83 -22.26 -0.23
CA ARG A 121 -13.73 -23.07 -1.46
C ARG A 121 -12.44 -23.89 -1.46
N PHE A 122 -11.32 -23.29 -1.06
CA PHE A 122 -10.06 -24.00 -0.88
C PHE A 122 -10.17 -25.11 0.19
N ALA A 123 -10.75 -24.80 1.36
CA ALA A 123 -10.95 -25.77 2.42
C ALA A 123 -11.81 -26.97 1.99
N GLU A 124 -12.93 -26.70 1.30
CA GLU A 124 -13.82 -27.73 0.77
C GLU A 124 -13.13 -28.61 -0.27
N LYS A 125 -12.35 -28.02 -1.17
CA LYS A 125 -11.60 -28.74 -2.20
C LYS A 125 -10.52 -29.64 -1.61
N CYS A 126 -9.69 -29.13 -0.70
CA CYS A 126 -8.67 -29.94 -0.01
C CYS A 126 -9.31 -31.02 0.88
N GLY A 127 -10.41 -30.70 1.55
CA GLY A 127 -11.12 -31.65 2.41
C GLY A 127 -11.74 -32.80 1.62
N SER A 128 -12.32 -32.53 0.45
CA SER A 128 -13.00 -33.53 -0.38
C SER A 128 -12.04 -34.33 -1.26
N GLU A 129 -11.09 -33.69 -1.94
CA GLU A 129 -10.22 -34.35 -2.92
C GLU A 129 -8.94 -34.94 -2.30
N LEU A 130 -8.36 -34.29 -1.28
CA LEU A 130 -7.13 -34.78 -0.62
C LEU A 130 -7.42 -35.49 0.71
N GLY A 131 -8.65 -35.40 1.22
CA GLY A 131 -9.04 -36.00 2.49
C GLY A 131 -8.37 -35.36 3.71
N ILE A 132 -7.87 -34.14 3.58
CA ILE A 132 -7.15 -33.44 4.66
C ILE A 132 -8.14 -32.78 5.64
N PRO A 133 -7.94 -32.87 6.96
CA PRO A 133 -8.70 -32.10 7.92
C PRO A 133 -8.41 -30.60 7.82
N MET A 134 -9.45 -29.79 7.57
CA MET A 134 -9.33 -28.35 7.38
C MET A 134 -10.07 -27.58 8.49
N TYR A 135 -9.41 -26.59 9.08
CA TYR A 135 -9.99 -25.67 10.06
C TYR A 135 -10.06 -24.26 9.51
N LEU A 136 -11.19 -23.59 9.69
CA LEU A 136 -11.33 -22.16 9.36
C LEU A 136 -10.84 -21.29 10.52
N TYR A 137 -10.22 -20.14 10.20
CA TYR A 137 -9.80 -19.14 11.19
C TYR A 137 -10.04 -17.69 10.73
N GLU A 138 -9.85 -16.74 11.65
CA GLU A 138 -10.08 -15.29 11.51
C GLU A 138 -11.45 -14.97 10.90
N HIS A 139 -11.51 -14.21 9.80
CA HIS A 139 -12.78 -13.76 9.21
C HIS A 139 -13.61 -14.90 8.63
N SER A 140 -12.98 -16.05 8.36
CA SER A 140 -13.67 -17.24 7.85
C SER A 140 -14.34 -18.07 8.94
N GLN A 141 -14.07 -17.80 10.22
CA GLN A 141 -14.55 -18.59 11.35
C GLN A 141 -15.55 -17.81 12.22
N SER A 142 -16.77 -18.34 12.33
CA SER A 142 -17.82 -17.77 13.18
C SER A 142 -17.71 -18.19 14.65
N ARG A 143 -17.00 -19.29 14.96
CA ARG A 143 -16.89 -19.83 16.32
C ARG A 143 -15.75 -19.19 17.09
N GLU A 144 -16.07 -18.33 18.06
CA GLU A 144 -15.10 -17.55 18.86
C GLU A 144 -14.01 -18.37 19.58
N TYR A 145 -14.32 -19.61 20.01
CA TYR A 145 -13.34 -20.45 20.72
C TYR A 145 -12.23 -21.03 19.81
N ARG A 146 -12.37 -20.93 18.49
CA ARG A 146 -11.40 -21.40 17.50
C ARG A 146 -11.19 -20.41 16.36
N LYS A 147 -11.43 -19.12 16.63
CA LYS A 147 -11.30 -18.04 15.65
C LYS A 147 -9.84 -17.64 15.44
N LYS A 148 -9.02 -17.69 16.48
CA LYS A 148 -7.61 -17.28 16.43
C LYS A 148 -6.71 -18.49 16.20
N LEU A 149 -5.68 -18.32 15.37
CA LEU A 149 -4.72 -19.39 15.05
C LEU A 149 -4.10 -20.07 16.28
N PRO A 150 -3.68 -19.37 17.37
CA PRO A 150 -3.14 -20.02 18.56
C PRO A 150 -4.15 -20.92 19.30
N GLN A 151 -5.45 -20.62 19.23
CA GLN A 151 -6.50 -21.47 19.84
C GLN A 151 -6.60 -22.80 19.09
N ILE A 152 -6.52 -22.76 17.76
CA ILE A 152 -6.57 -23.96 16.92
C ILE A 152 -5.30 -24.80 17.16
N ARG A 153 -4.14 -24.14 17.19
CA ARG A 153 -2.80 -24.76 17.37
C ARG A 153 -2.46 -25.18 18.80
N GLU A 154 -3.37 -25.07 19.75
CA GLU A 154 -3.09 -25.43 21.15
C GLU A 154 -2.62 -26.90 21.28
N GLY A 155 -1.44 -27.12 21.85
CA GLY A 155 -0.84 -28.46 21.91
C GLY A 155 -0.27 -28.99 20.58
N GLN A 156 -0.24 -28.17 19.52
CA GLN A 156 0.48 -28.42 18.27
C GLN A 156 0.04 -29.71 17.54
N TYR A 157 0.94 -30.32 16.76
CA TYR A 157 0.74 -31.58 16.05
C TYR A 157 0.44 -32.74 17.01
N GLU A 158 1.09 -32.77 18.17
CA GLU A 158 1.01 -33.88 19.14
C GLU A 158 -0.37 -34.02 19.79
N ALA A 159 -1.13 -32.92 19.93
CA ALA A 159 -2.48 -32.94 20.49
C ALA A 159 -3.57 -33.31 19.47
N LEU A 160 -3.27 -33.29 18.17
CA LEU A 160 -4.27 -33.52 17.12
C LEU A 160 -4.97 -34.88 17.18
N PRO A 161 -4.29 -36.03 17.40
CA PRO A 161 -4.93 -37.34 17.40
C PRO A 161 -6.11 -37.46 18.37
N GLN A 162 -5.98 -36.78 19.52
CA GLN A 162 -6.97 -36.80 20.60
C GLN A 162 -8.07 -35.74 20.39
N ARG A 163 -7.72 -34.59 19.78
CA ARG A 163 -8.65 -33.47 19.60
C ARG A 163 -9.59 -33.68 18.42
N ILE A 164 -9.07 -34.13 17.28
CA ILE A 164 -9.80 -34.12 15.98
C ILE A 164 -11.11 -34.93 15.99
N THR A 165 -11.20 -35.95 16.85
CA THR A 165 -12.38 -36.82 16.98
C THR A 165 -13.44 -36.28 17.95
N THR A 166 -13.12 -35.23 18.72
CA THR A 166 -14.06 -34.61 19.64
C THR A 166 -15.04 -33.70 18.91
N GLU A 167 -16.30 -33.65 19.35
CA GLU A 167 -17.34 -32.82 18.72
C GLU A 167 -16.95 -31.34 18.66
N LYS A 168 -16.26 -30.85 19.71
CA LYS A 168 -15.77 -29.47 19.79
C LYS A 168 -14.70 -29.15 18.74
N TRP A 169 -13.81 -30.11 18.44
CA TRP A 169 -12.65 -29.92 17.56
C TRP A 169 -12.79 -30.66 16.23
N LYS A 170 -14.00 -31.06 15.85
CA LYS A 170 -14.29 -31.55 14.51
C LYS A 170 -13.88 -30.50 13.46
N PRO A 171 -13.15 -30.90 12.39
CA PRO A 171 -12.78 -30.00 11.30
C PRO A 171 -14.00 -29.32 10.68
N ASP A 172 -13.79 -28.13 10.10
CA ASP A 172 -14.83 -27.43 9.33
C ASP A 172 -15.07 -28.12 7.98
N PHE A 173 -14.01 -28.63 7.35
CA PHE A 173 -14.07 -29.44 6.12
C PHE A 173 -13.13 -30.64 6.20
N GLY A 174 -13.40 -31.66 5.37
CA GLY A 174 -12.66 -32.91 5.34
C GLY A 174 -13.04 -33.87 6.48
N PRO A 175 -12.47 -35.09 6.47
CA PRO A 175 -12.80 -36.11 7.47
C PRO A 175 -12.22 -35.78 8.85
N PRO A 176 -12.92 -36.09 9.96
CA PRO A 176 -12.39 -35.97 11.31
C PRO A 176 -11.41 -37.12 11.64
N LYS A 177 -10.41 -37.32 10.78
CA LYS A 177 -9.44 -38.40 10.87
C LYS A 177 -8.03 -37.82 10.93
N PHE A 178 -7.26 -38.27 11.92
CA PHE A 178 -5.85 -37.90 12.02
C PHE A 178 -5.04 -38.57 10.91
N ILE A 179 -4.19 -37.78 10.24
CA ILE A 179 -3.26 -38.25 9.19
C ILE A 179 -1.84 -38.10 9.74
N PRO A 180 -1.14 -39.16 10.18
CA PRO A 180 0.17 -39.03 10.81
C PRO A 180 1.23 -38.33 9.94
N SER A 181 1.26 -38.59 8.63
CA SER A 181 2.23 -37.93 7.74
C SER A 181 1.95 -36.45 7.52
N TYR A 182 0.71 -35.98 7.76
CA TYR A 182 0.28 -34.64 7.36
C TYR A 182 -0.20 -33.74 8.52
N GLY A 183 -0.87 -34.28 9.53
CA GLY A 183 -1.58 -33.50 10.55
C GLY A 183 -2.88 -32.89 10.01
N ALA A 184 -3.05 -31.57 10.17
CA ALA A 184 -4.20 -30.81 9.68
C ALA A 184 -3.78 -29.40 9.22
N THR A 185 -4.62 -28.78 8.38
CA THR A 185 -4.34 -27.43 7.84
C THR A 185 -5.37 -26.42 8.33
N VAL A 186 -4.89 -25.21 8.65
CA VAL A 186 -5.75 -24.06 8.96
C VAL A 186 -5.82 -23.14 7.74
N THR A 187 -6.99 -22.65 7.36
CA THR A 187 -7.18 -21.69 6.27
C THR A 187 -8.20 -20.63 6.62
N GLY A 188 -8.07 -19.44 6.04
CA GLY A 188 -8.99 -18.35 6.32
C GLY A 188 -8.56 -17.04 5.68
N ALA A 189 -9.47 -16.06 5.71
CA ALA A 189 -9.20 -14.71 5.27
C ALA A 189 -8.77 -13.82 6.44
N ARG A 190 -7.75 -12.99 6.22
CA ARG A 190 -7.30 -12.02 7.21
C ARG A 190 -6.76 -10.76 6.58
N MET A 191 -6.69 -9.70 7.38
CA MET A 191 -5.97 -8.49 7.03
C MET A 191 -4.48 -8.78 6.82
N PHE A 192 -3.83 -7.87 6.09
CA PHE A 192 -2.39 -7.91 5.87
C PHE A 192 -1.66 -7.89 7.22
N LEU A 193 -0.73 -8.83 7.38
CA LEU A 193 0.05 -9.00 8.62
C LEU A 193 1.50 -8.80 8.27
N ILE A 194 2.18 -7.94 9.01
CA ILE A 194 3.62 -7.73 8.84
C ILE A 194 4.33 -8.63 9.85
N ALA A 195 5.08 -9.61 9.35
CA ALA A 195 5.99 -10.41 10.14
C ALA A 195 7.32 -9.67 10.24
N TYR A 196 7.69 -9.26 11.44
CA TYR A 196 8.77 -8.33 11.70
C TYR A 196 9.60 -8.81 12.89
N ASN A 197 10.87 -9.12 12.66
CA ASN A 197 11.79 -9.59 13.70
C ASN A 197 12.73 -8.45 14.08
N VAL A 198 12.86 -8.15 15.38
CA VAL A 198 13.87 -7.20 15.88
C VAL A 198 15.07 -8.00 16.40
N ASN A 199 16.27 -7.65 15.92
CA ASN A 199 17.50 -8.38 16.13
C ASN A 199 18.20 -7.96 17.42
N ILE A 200 18.48 -8.90 18.33
CA ILE A 200 19.04 -8.66 19.65
C ILE A 200 20.30 -9.52 19.87
N LEU A 201 21.43 -8.89 20.15
CA LEU A 201 22.63 -9.58 20.65
C LEU A 201 22.47 -9.87 22.15
N GLY A 202 21.75 -10.95 22.44
CA GLY A 202 21.47 -11.42 23.78
C GLY A 202 20.96 -12.86 23.77
N THR A 203 20.36 -13.29 24.87
CA THR A 203 19.82 -14.65 25.00
C THR A 203 18.36 -14.74 24.56
N LYS A 204 17.89 -15.96 24.29
CA LYS A 204 16.48 -16.28 24.01
C LYS A 204 15.55 -15.76 25.10
N GLU A 205 15.94 -15.89 26.38
CA GLU A 205 15.15 -15.51 27.55
C GLU A 205 15.00 -13.99 27.65
N GLN A 206 16.09 -13.24 27.43
CA GLN A 206 16.08 -11.78 27.40
C GLN A 206 15.19 -11.27 26.26
N CYS A 207 15.32 -11.88 25.09
CA CYS A 207 14.53 -11.55 23.92
C CYS A 207 13.05 -11.86 24.13
N HIS A 208 12.74 -13.02 24.73
CA HIS A 208 11.38 -13.41 25.06
C HIS A 208 10.77 -12.51 26.13
N ARG A 209 11.56 -12.03 27.09
CA ARG A 209 11.14 -11.01 28.05
C ARG A 209 10.72 -9.71 27.38
N ILE A 210 11.45 -9.25 26.35
CA ILE A 210 11.05 -8.08 25.54
C ILE A 210 9.75 -8.38 24.79
N ALA A 211 9.66 -9.53 24.12
CA ALA A 211 8.47 -9.96 23.39
C ALA A 211 7.20 -9.97 24.27
N LEU A 212 7.33 -10.45 25.52
CA LEU A 212 6.27 -10.45 26.52
C LEU A 212 5.80 -9.05 26.92
N ASN A 213 6.68 -8.05 26.88
CA ASN A 213 6.32 -6.69 27.25
C ASN A 213 5.68 -5.93 26.08
N VAL A 214 6.06 -6.24 24.83
CA VAL A 214 5.54 -5.53 23.65
C VAL A 214 4.23 -6.12 23.11
N ARG A 215 4.05 -7.44 23.16
CA ARG A 215 2.87 -8.11 22.59
C ARG A 215 1.59 -7.83 23.38
N THR A 216 0.44 -7.78 22.71
CA THR A 216 -0.86 -7.47 23.32
C THR A 216 -1.22 -8.36 24.49
N ALA A 217 -1.04 -9.68 24.36
CA ALA A 217 -1.34 -10.64 25.42
C ALA A 217 -0.47 -10.45 26.68
N GLY A 218 0.62 -9.70 26.57
CA GLY A 218 1.56 -9.45 27.63
C GLY A 218 2.09 -10.74 28.27
N ARG A 219 2.05 -10.76 29.61
CA ARG A 219 2.40 -11.90 30.47
C ARG A 219 1.18 -12.70 30.95
N GLY A 220 -0.01 -12.44 30.40
CA GLY A 220 -1.27 -13.07 30.80
C GLY A 220 -2.35 -12.06 31.20
N LYS A 221 -3.52 -12.57 31.61
CA LYS A 221 -4.68 -11.74 31.99
C LYS A 221 -4.31 -10.76 33.11
N GLY A 222 -4.63 -9.47 32.92
CA GLY A 222 -4.31 -8.39 33.86
C GLY A 222 -2.86 -7.89 33.80
N ARG A 223 -2.03 -8.43 32.90
CA ARG A 223 -0.65 -8.00 32.63
C ARG A 223 -0.42 -7.89 31.14
N GLU A 224 -1.27 -7.11 30.48
CA GLU A 224 -1.22 -6.84 29.05
C GLU A 224 0.09 -6.11 28.69
N GLY A 225 0.53 -6.30 27.44
CA GLY A 225 1.73 -5.62 26.96
C GLY A 225 1.45 -4.21 26.47
N LEU A 226 2.47 -3.58 25.92
CA LEU A 226 2.44 -2.18 25.52
C LEU A 226 1.55 -1.93 24.30
N PHE A 227 1.54 -2.85 23.32
CA PHE A 227 0.90 -2.63 22.03
C PHE A 227 -0.34 -3.48 21.81
N GLN A 228 -1.29 -2.92 21.07
CA GLN A 228 -2.50 -3.61 20.60
C GLN A 228 -2.23 -4.28 19.24
N ASP A 229 -2.93 -5.36 18.95
CA ASP A 229 -2.79 -6.15 17.71
C ASP A 229 -1.37 -6.63 17.36
N VAL A 230 -0.51 -6.80 18.37
CA VAL A 230 0.83 -7.36 18.24
C VAL A 230 0.90 -8.72 18.92
N LYS A 231 1.32 -9.74 18.19
CA LYS A 231 1.73 -11.03 18.75
C LYS A 231 3.25 -11.09 18.73
N GLY A 232 3.86 -11.72 19.72
CA GLY A 232 5.30 -11.75 19.83
C GLY A 232 5.84 -12.93 20.63
N ILE A 233 7.01 -13.40 20.23
CA ILE A 233 7.81 -14.40 20.92
C ILE A 233 9.30 -14.08 20.75
N GLY A 234 10.11 -14.39 21.76
CA GLY A 234 11.57 -14.40 21.60
C GLY A 234 12.09 -15.79 21.29
N TRP A 235 13.01 -15.88 20.33
CA TRP A 235 13.73 -17.10 19.97
C TRP A 235 15.22 -16.82 19.73
N PHE A 236 15.98 -17.88 19.46
CA PHE A 236 17.37 -17.78 19.04
C PHE A 236 17.50 -18.34 17.63
N VAL A 237 18.22 -17.63 16.76
CA VAL A 237 18.43 -17.99 15.35
C VAL A 237 19.89 -18.40 15.20
N ASP A 238 20.14 -19.70 15.08
CA ASP A 238 21.49 -20.27 15.04
C ASP A 238 22.28 -19.78 13.82
N GLU A 239 21.60 -19.57 12.69
CA GLU A 239 22.19 -19.15 11.42
C GLU A 239 22.80 -17.75 11.48
N TYR A 240 22.22 -16.88 12.33
CA TYR A 240 22.68 -15.52 12.57
C TYR A 240 23.42 -15.39 13.91
N ASN A 241 23.53 -16.47 14.69
CA ASN A 241 24.06 -16.50 16.05
C ASN A 241 23.50 -15.35 16.93
N MET A 242 22.18 -15.21 16.94
CA MET A 242 21.51 -14.03 17.47
C MET A 242 20.09 -14.34 17.95
N ALA A 243 19.64 -13.65 19.00
CA ALA A 243 18.25 -13.71 19.43
C ALA A 243 17.38 -12.72 18.63
N GLN A 244 16.12 -13.04 18.40
CA GLN A 244 15.18 -12.12 17.75
C GLN A 244 13.87 -12.03 18.52
N VAL A 245 13.34 -10.81 18.60
CA VAL A 245 11.97 -10.56 19.04
C VAL A 245 11.13 -10.72 17.79
N SER A 246 10.56 -11.91 17.59
CA SER A 246 9.72 -12.20 16.44
C SER A 246 8.32 -11.68 16.69
N LEU A 247 7.88 -10.73 15.87
CA LEU A 247 6.61 -10.03 16.01
C LEU A 247 5.74 -10.24 14.78
N ASN A 248 4.43 -10.35 15.04
CA ASN A 248 3.39 -10.30 14.04
C ASN A 248 2.50 -9.11 14.33
N LEU A 249 2.52 -8.10 13.47
CA LEU A 249 1.66 -6.94 13.52
C LEU A 249 0.41 -7.26 12.72
N ASN A 250 -0.68 -7.62 13.41
CA ASN A 250 -1.93 -8.00 12.74
C ASN A 250 -2.63 -6.79 12.10
N ASN A 251 -2.36 -5.59 12.61
CA ASN A 251 -2.86 -4.33 12.06
C ASN A 251 -1.79 -3.23 12.18
N PHE A 252 -1.12 -2.94 11.06
CA PHE A 252 -0.04 -1.95 11.01
C PHE A 252 -0.55 -0.51 11.10
N GLU A 253 -1.86 -0.27 10.96
CA GLU A 253 -2.47 1.04 11.16
C GLU A 253 -2.67 1.36 12.64
N VAL A 254 -2.82 0.33 13.49
CA VAL A 254 -2.93 0.48 14.95
C VAL A 254 -1.54 0.54 15.60
N THR A 255 -0.62 -0.33 15.17
CA THR A 255 0.76 -0.34 15.68
C THR A 255 1.74 -0.51 14.53
N GLY A 256 2.59 0.49 14.30
CA GLY A 256 3.54 0.51 13.20
C GLY A 256 4.86 -0.20 13.50
N ILE A 257 5.58 -0.60 12.44
CA ILE A 257 6.89 -1.26 12.53
C ILE A 257 7.94 -0.40 13.26
N HIS A 258 7.90 0.92 13.06
CA HIS A 258 8.80 1.86 13.73
C HIS A 258 8.54 1.94 15.23
N THR A 259 7.26 1.88 15.64
CA THR A 259 6.86 1.97 17.05
C THR A 259 7.34 0.76 17.84
N VAL A 260 7.15 -0.45 17.29
CA VAL A 260 7.62 -1.68 17.94
C VAL A 260 9.13 -1.78 17.95
N PHE A 261 9.80 -1.35 16.89
CA PHE A 261 11.26 -1.34 16.82
C PHE A 261 11.87 -0.43 17.87
N GLU A 262 11.41 0.81 17.97
CA GLU A 262 11.89 1.79 18.96
C GLU A 262 11.63 1.32 20.40
N ALA A 263 10.48 0.71 20.67
CA ALA A 263 10.20 0.14 21.98
C ALA A 263 11.11 -1.06 22.30
N CYS A 264 11.33 -1.96 21.34
CA CYS A 264 12.26 -3.09 21.53
C CYS A 264 13.69 -2.59 21.76
N LYS A 265 14.12 -1.59 20.98
CA LYS A 265 15.43 -0.94 21.12
C LYS A 265 15.60 -0.33 22.50
N LYS A 266 14.64 0.46 22.97
CA LYS A 266 14.65 1.04 24.32
C LYS A 266 14.68 -0.03 25.42
N MET A 267 13.87 -1.08 25.30
CA MET A 267 13.87 -2.17 26.28
C MET A 267 15.18 -2.98 26.26
N ALA A 268 15.84 -3.07 25.11
CA ALA A 268 17.17 -3.66 25.00
C ALA A 268 18.24 -2.78 25.69
N GLU A 269 18.18 -1.47 25.49
CA GLU A 269 19.03 -0.48 26.18
C GLU A 269 18.84 -0.56 27.71
N ASP A 270 17.59 -0.65 28.20
CA ASP A 270 17.28 -0.82 29.63
C ASP A 270 17.86 -2.12 30.23
N LEU A 271 18.13 -3.13 29.38
CA LEU A 271 18.77 -4.40 29.74
C LEU A 271 20.28 -4.42 29.49
N ASN A 272 20.85 -3.34 28.97
CA ASN A 272 22.23 -3.25 28.51
C ASN A 272 22.60 -4.32 27.46
N ILE A 273 21.67 -4.64 26.55
CA ILE A 273 21.90 -5.55 25.40
C ILE A 273 21.71 -4.79 24.09
N ALA A 274 22.47 -5.18 23.06
CA ALA A 274 22.46 -4.45 21.79
C ALA A 274 21.30 -4.87 20.88
N CYS A 275 20.58 -3.88 20.34
CA CYS A 275 19.63 -4.04 19.24
C CYS A 275 20.35 -3.74 17.93
N ILE A 276 20.44 -4.73 17.03
CA ILE A 276 21.21 -4.66 15.78
C ILE A 276 20.31 -4.78 14.55
N GLY A 277 19.35 -3.87 14.48
CA GLY A 277 18.42 -3.74 13.36
C GLY A 277 17.28 -4.75 13.39
N SER A 278 16.77 -5.10 12.22
CA SER A 278 15.59 -5.94 12.09
C SER A 278 15.55 -6.70 10.77
N GLU A 279 14.58 -7.57 10.64
CA GLU A 279 14.32 -8.37 9.45
C GLU A 279 12.82 -8.39 9.19
N LEU A 280 12.44 -8.11 7.95
CA LEU A 280 11.07 -8.22 7.49
C LEU A 280 10.89 -9.55 6.76
N ILE A 281 9.92 -10.33 7.21
CA ILE A 281 9.64 -11.66 6.67
C ILE A 281 8.46 -11.54 5.70
N GLY A 282 8.67 -11.88 4.44
CA GLY A 282 7.67 -11.71 3.38
C GLY A 282 7.60 -10.28 2.83
N LEU A 283 6.38 -9.76 2.72
CA LEU A 283 6.06 -8.49 2.07
C LEU A 283 5.57 -7.44 3.07
N VAL A 284 5.63 -6.17 2.66
CA VAL A 284 5.18 -5.02 3.45
C VAL A 284 4.38 -4.02 2.60
N PRO A 285 3.28 -3.45 3.13
CA PRO A 285 2.59 -2.38 2.44
C PRO A 285 3.41 -1.09 2.46
N LEU A 286 3.47 -0.38 1.35
CA LEU A 286 4.15 0.91 1.19
C LEU A 286 3.69 1.90 2.25
N LYS A 287 2.38 1.93 2.55
CA LYS A 287 1.82 2.78 3.62
C LYS A 287 2.50 2.55 4.97
N SER A 288 2.86 1.31 5.32
CA SER A 288 3.56 1.01 6.58
C SER A 288 4.97 1.61 6.62
N ILE A 289 5.69 1.52 5.48
CA ILE A 289 7.01 2.13 5.31
C ILE A 289 6.90 3.66 5.35
N LEU A 290 5.94 4.27 4.64
CA LEU A 290 5.77 5.72 4.63
C LEU A 290 5.39 6.28 6.01
N ASN A 291 4.52 5.60 6.77
CA ASN A 291 4.21 5.96 8.14
C ASN A 291 5.47 5.93 9.03
N ALA A 292 6.34 4.92 8.85
CA ALA A 292 7.62 4.86 9.54
C ALA A 292 8.57 5.99 9.12
N ALA A 293 8.59 6.34 7.83
CA ALA A 293 9.41 7.43 7.34
C ALA A 293 8.99 8.76 7.95
N ASP A 294 7.68 9.05 7.97
CA ASP A 294 7.15 10.28 8.54
C ASP A 294 7.46 10.41 10.04
N TYR A 295 7.39 9.30 10.79
CA TYR A 295 7.82 9.25 12.19
C TYR A 295 9.30 9.64 12.36
N PHE A 296 10.21 9.04 11.59
CA PHE A 296 11.64 9.36 11.71
C PHE A 296 11.96 10.77 11.20
N ILE A 297 11.26 11.24 10.17
CA ILE A 297 11.40 12.61 9.66
C ILE A 297 11.02 13.62 10.75
N GLU A 298 9.91 13.41 11.45
CA GLU A 298 9.48 14.27 12.55
C GLU A 298 10.45 14.19 13.73
N LYS A 299 10.76 12.98 14.19
CA LYS A 299 11.63 12.72 15.35
C LYS A 299 13.03 13.32 15.18
N GLU A 300 13.60 13.22 13.98
CA GLU A 300 14.96 13.69 13.68
C GLU A 300 14.99 15.07 13.02
N ASN A 301 13.83 15.73 12.88
CA ASN A 301 13.68 17.04 12.23
C ASN A 301 14.30 17.08 10.80
N LEU A 302 14.09 16.02 10.03
CA LEU A 302 14.58 15.89 8.66
C LEU A 302 13.64 16.58 7.66
N PHE A 303 14.05 16.63 6.40
CA PHE A 303 13.19 17.04 5.31
C PHE A 303 13.43 16.21 4.08
N ILE A 304 12.51 15.29 3.87
CA ILE A 304 12.54 14.32 2.81
C ILE A 304 11.11 14.24 2.26
N ILE A 305 10.97 14.56 0.98
CA ILE A 305 9.68 14.51 0.28
C ILE A 305 9.64 13.33 -0.66
N ASP A 306 10.74 13.07 -1.37
CA ASP A 306 10.86 11.98 -2.32
C ASP A 306 10.60 10.62 -1.67
N GLU A 307 9.69 9.85 -2.27
CA GLU A 307 9.23 8.56 -1.75
C GLU A 307 10.38 7.55 -1.63
N ARG A 308 11.27 7.49 -2.63
CA ARG A 308 12.40 6.57 -2.61
C ARG A 308 13.40 6.91 -1.52
N GLN A 309 13.62 8.21 -1.26
CA GLN A 309 14.41 8.66 -0.12
C GLN A 309 13.74 8.34 1.21
N LYS A 310 12.40 8.44 1.32
CA LYS A 310 11.65 8.01 2.52
C LYS A 310 11.82 6.51 2.79
N VAL A 311 11.66 5.68 1.75
CA VAL A 311 11.90 4.22 1.84
C VAL A 311 13.33 3.94 2.28
N LYS A 312 14.32 4.63 1.67
CA LYS A 312 15.73 4.50 2.06
C LYS A 312 15.98 4.88 3.52
N LEU A 313 15.39 5.98 4.01
CA LEU A 313 15.50 6.38 5.42
C LEU A 313 15.04 5.26 6.36
N VAL A 314 13.89 4.64 6.06
CA VAL A 314 13.31 3.58 6.90
C VAL A 314 14.17 2.33 6.90
N ILE A 315 14.68 1.93 5.74
CA ILE A 315 15.59 0.78 5.61
C ILE A 315 16.81 0.96 6.52
N GLU A 316 17.40 2.15 6.53
CA GLU A 316 18.56 2.47 7.37
C GLU A 316 18.20 2.57 8.86
N ARG A 317 17.08 3.22 9.21
CA ARG A 317 16.70 3.46 10.62
C ARG A 317 16.20 2.22 11.34
N LEU A 318 15.50 1.35 10.63
CA LEU A 318 15.07 0.06 11.17
C LEU A 318 16.17 -1.00 11.03
N GLY A 319 17.16 -0.78 10.17
CA GLY A 319 18.19 -1.75 9.87
C GLY A 319 17.61 -2.97 9.15
N LEU A 320 16.73 -2.78 8.16
CA LEU A 320 16.05 -3.88 7.43
C LEU A 320 17.03 -4.78 6.65
N ASN A 321 18.25 -4.30 6.41
CA ASN A 321 19.32 -5.02 5.72
C ASN A 321 20.17 -5.91 6.65
N SER A 322 19.82 -6.04 7.94
CA SER A 322 20.72 -6.61 8.95
C SER A 322 20.99 -8.11 8.77
N CYS A 323 20.00 -8.86 8.29
CA CYS A 323 20.10 -10.30 8.04
C CYS A 323 20.25 -10.59 6.55
N THR A 324 19.35 -10.03 5.75
CA THR A 324 19.32 -10.18 4.29
C THR A 324 19.08 -8.82 3.63
N PRO A 325 19.54 -8.60 2.38
CA PRO A 325 19.27 -7.35 1.67
C PRO A 325 17.76 -7.13 1.46
N PHE A 326 17.27 -5.97 1.90
CA PHE A 326 15.92 -5.50 1.63
C PHE A 326 15.88 -4.80 0.28
N ILE A 327 15.31 -5.45 -0.73
CA ILE A 327 15.10 -4.90 -2.07
C ILE A 327 13.66 -4.37 -2.14
N PRO A 328 13.42 -3.04 -2.15
CA PRO A 328 12.07 -2.46 -2.09
C PRO A 328 11.15 -2.97 -3.21
N GLU A 329 11.66 -3.11 -4.43
CA GLU A 329 10.92 -3.57 -5.60
C GLU A 329 10.43 -5.01 -5.47
N GLU A 330 11.03 -5.80 -4.58
CA GLU A 330 10.68 -7.20 -4.33
C GLU A 330 9.92 -7.41 -3.01
N ARG A 331 9.92 -6.41 -2.11
CA ARG A 331 9.39 -6.52 -0.75
C ARG A 331 8.18 -5.63 -0.50
N ILE A 332 8.02 -4.54 -1.24
CA ILE A 332 6.89 -3.62 -1.10
C ILE A 332 5.76 -4.07 -2.03
N VAL A 333 4.58 -4.35 -1.45
CA VAL A 333 3.42 -4.90 -2.17
C VAL A 333 3.02 -4.01 -3.35
N GLU A 334 2.94 -2.71 -3.13
CA GLU A 334 2.53 -1.74 -4.14
C GLU A 334 3.56 -1.63 -5.26
N TYR A 335 4.86 -1.80 -5.00
CA TYR A 335 5.89 -1.79 -6.05
C TYR A 335 5.88 -3.08 -6.89
N LEU A 336 5.56 -4.22 -6.26
CA LEU A 336 5.39 -5.50 -6.94
C LEU A 336 4.16 -5.52 -7.85
N VAL A 337 3.06 -4.93 -7.36
CA VAL A 337 1.75 -4.98 -8.01
C VAL A 337 1.49 -3.75 -8.89
N GLN A 338 2.28 -2.67 -8.74
CA GLN A 338 2.08 -1.43 -9.48
C GLN A 338 2.06 -1.69 -10.98
N LYS A 339 0.86 -1.54 -11.53
CA LYS A 339 0.71 -1.23 -12.94
C LYS A 339 1.13 0.23 -13.11
N PRO A 340 1.80 0.61 -14.21
CA PRO A 340 1.91 2.01 -14.55
C PRO A 340 0.48 2.59 -14.53
N PRO A 341 0.26 3.74 -13.89
CA PRO A 341 -1.06 4.36 -13.85
C PRO A 341 -1.59 4.50 -15.27
N ASN A 342 -2.87 4.23 -15.50
CA ASN A 342 -3.51 4.37 -16.80
C ASN A 342 -3.70 5.86 -17.13
N GLN A 343 -2.59 6.53 -17.38
CA GLN A 343 -2.47 7.95 -17.64
C GLN A 343 -1.73 8.16 -18.97
N PRO A 344 -2.32 7.72 -20.10
CA PRO A 344 -1.68 7.78 -21.41
C PRO A 344 -1.28 9.20 -21.81
N LEU A 345 -2.02 10.22 -21.37
CA LEU A 345 -1.70 11.62 -21.66
C LEU A 345 -0.53 12.11 -20.82
N ALA A 346 -0.56 11.91 -19.49
CA ALA A 346 0.53 12.33 -18.61
C ALA A 346 1.84 11.59 -18.92
N ALA A 347 1.77 10.33 -19.37
CA ALA A 347 2.93 9.55 -19.79
C ALA A 347 3.43 9.90 -21.21
N SER A 348 2.67 10.67 -21.99
CA SER A 348 3.05 11.02 -23.35
C SER A 348 4.14 12.08 -23.40
N THR A 349 4.87 12.15 -24.51
CA THR A 349 5.80 13.27 -24.72
C THR A 349 5.03 14.58 -24.85
N VAL A 350 5.59 15.68 -24.37
CA VAL A 350 5.00 17.03 -24.53
C VAL A 350 4.63 17.32 -25.99
N ARG A 351 5.47 16.88 -26.94
CA ARG A 351 5.19 16.99 -28.38
C ARG A 351 3.91 16.24 -28.77
N SER A 352 3.79 14.99 -28.35
CA SER A 352 2.62 14.16 -28.62
C SER A 352 1.36 14.77 -28.01
N PHE A 353 1.42 15.19 -26.75
CA PHE A 353 0.29 15.81 -26.06
C PHE A 353 -0.25 17.04 -26.81
N VAL A 354 0.63 17.97 -27.18
CA VAL A 354 0.27 19.18 -27.94
C VAL A 354 -0.33 18.83 -29.31
N GLN A 355 0.26 17.84 -30.02
CA GLN A 355 -0.27 17.38 -31.30
C GLN A 355 -1.66 16.74 -31.17
N GLN A 356 -1.92 16.01 -30.08
CA GLN A 356 -3.23 15.41 -29.81
C GLN A 356 -4.29 16.46 -29.49
N ILE A 357 -3.97 17.51 -28.72
CA ILE A 357 -4.89 18.64 -28.49
C ILE A 357 -5.27 19.33 -29.81
N GLY A 358 -4.29 19.50 -30.71
CA GLY A 358 -4.52 20.11 -32.02
C GLY A 358 -5.15 19.18 -33.07
N ALA A 359 -5.42 17.92 -32.73
CA ALA A 359 -5.97 16.95 -33.67
C ALA A 359 -7.49 17.12 -33.84
N ARG A 360 -8.03 16.48 -34.89
CA ARG A 360 -9.49 16.40 -35.11
C ARG A 360 -10.12 15.33 -34.19
N SER A 361 -9.98 15.49 -32.88
CA SER A 361 -10.61 14.65 -31.85
C SER A 361 -11.39 15.52 -30.85
N ALA A 362 -12.33 14.90 -30.12
CA ALA A 362 -13.09 15.58 -29.08
C ALA A 362 -12.36 15.61 -27.72
N ALA A 363 -11.32 14.79 -27.55
CA ALA A 363 -10.45 14.74 -26.40
C ALA A 363 -9.03 14.24 -26.83
N PRO A 364 -7.95 14.62 -26.13
CA PRO A 364 -7.89 15.55 -25.01
C PRO A 364 -8.23 17.00 -25.42
N GLY A 365 -8.74 17.79 -24.47
CA GLY A 365 -9.24 19.14 -24.74
C GLY A 365 -8.80 20.19 -23.72
N GLY A 366 -9.63 21.23 -23.55
CA GLY A 366 -9.33 22.38 -22.69
C GLY A 366 -9.12 22.03 -21.22
N GLY A 367 -9.85 21.07 -20.67
CA GLY A 367 -9.70 20.63 -19.27
C GLY A 367 -8.34 19.97 -19.01
N SER A 368 -7.98 19.00 -19.86
CA SER A 368 -6.68 18.31 -19.83
C SER A 368 -5.51 19.30 -19.98
N ALA A 369 -5.64 20.28 -20.89
CA ALA A 369 -4.64 21.34 -21.05
C ALA A 369 -4.54 22.26 -19.82
N SER A 370 -5.67 22.59 -19.21
CA SER A 370 -5.74 23.43 -18.00
C SER A 370 -5.05 22.76 -16.81
N ALA A 371 -5.27 21.46 -16.62
CA ALA A 371 -4.58 20.66 -15.60
C ALA A 371 -3.06 20.64 -15.82
N LEU A 372 -2.60 20.45 -17.06
CA LEU A 372 -1.16 20.48 -17.38
C LEU A 372 -0.54 21.86 -17.12
N ILE A 373 -1.19 22.94 -17.57
CA ILE A 373 -0.68 24.31 -17.35
C ILE A 373 -0.57 24.61 -15.86
N ALA A 374 -1.59 24.23 -15.07
CA ALA A 374 -1.54 24.38 -13.62
C ALA A 374 -0.41 23.52 -12.99
N ALA A 375 -0.22 22.28 -13.45
CA ALA A 375 0.86 21.40 -12.97
C ALA A 375 2.24 22.03 -13.20
N ILE A 376 2.47 22.61 -14.40
CA ILE A 376 3.68 23.37 -14.71
C ILE A 376 3.84 24.54 -13.74
N GLY A 377 2.76 25.29 -13.46
CA GLY A 377 2.79 26.42 -12.54
C GLY A 377 3.22 26.03 -11.12
N SER A 378 2.63 24.94 -10.59
CA SER A 378 3.01 24.40 -9.28
C SER A 378 4.44 23.86 -9.28
N GLY A 379 4.87 23.23 -10.37
CA GLY A 379 6.23 22.72 -10.56
C GLY A 379 7.29 23.82 -10.52
N LEU A 380 7.06 24.96 -11.20
CA LEU A 380 7.96 26.12 -11.17
C LEU A 380 8.07 26.72 -9.76
N GLY A 381 6.95 26.77 -9.02
CA GLY A 381 6.95 27.16 -7.61
C GLY A 381 7.77 26.19 -6.75
N SER A 382 7.57 24.89 -6.91
CA SER A 382 8.32 23.86 -6.18
C SER A 382 9.82 23.94 -6.48
N MET A 383 10.20 24.08 -7.76
CA MET A 383 11.58 24.26 -8.22
C MET A 383 12.24 25.48 -7.56
N THR A 384 11.53 26.61 -7.48
CA THR A 384 12.04 27.82 -6.81
C THR A 384 12.38 27.52 -5.35
N GLY A 385 11.51 26.78 -4.66
CA GLY A 385 11.77 26.32 -3.30
C GLY A 385 13.03 25.46 -3.21
N TRP A 386 13.19 24.46 -4.08
CA TRP A 386 14.38 23.60 -4.11
C TRP A 386 15.68 24.36 -4.45
N LEU A 387 15.61 25.34 -5.35
CA LEU A 387 16.76 26.19 -5.68
C LEU A 387 17.09 27.22 -4.58
N THR A 388 16.24 27.34 -3.56
CA THR A 388 16.44 28.18 -2.38
C THR A 388 16.91 27.34 -1.18
N TYR A 389 16.27 26.19 -0.94
CA TYR A 389 16.54 25.31 0.18
C TYR A 389 17.97 24.77 0.20
N GLY A 390 18.58 24.72 1.39
CA GLY A 390 19.87 24.06 1.61
C GLY A 390 21.09 24.83 1.09
N LYS A 391 20.89 26.01 0.50
CA LYS A 391 22.00 26.90 0.11
C LYS A 391 22.35 27.81 1.28
N ARG A 392 23.63 27.88 1.64
CA ARG A 392 24.15 28.70 2.76
C ARG A 392 23.64 30.16 2.76
N ARG A 393 23.51 30.77 1.58
CA ARG A 393 23.02 32.16 1.42
C ARG A 393 21.55 32.37 1.82
N PHE A 394 20.78 31.30 1.99
CA PHE A 394 19.36 31.33 2.33
C PHE A 394 19.04 30.54 3.61
N ALA A 395 20.05 30.26 4.44
CA ALA A 395 19.88 29.46 5.65
C ALA A 395 18.84 30.06 6.63
N ASP A 396 18.72 31.38 6.66
CA ASP A 396 17.70 32.09 7.45
C ASP A 396 16.27 31.91 6.91
N LYS A 397 16.12 31.47 5.66
CA LYS A 397 14.84 31.19 5.00
C LYS A 397 14.46 29.71 4.99
N ASP A 398 15.37 28.81 5.37
CA ASP A 398 15.17 27.36 5.26
C ASP A 398 13.88 26.89 5.92
N LYS A 399 13.56 27.37 7.13
CA LYS A 399 12.33 26.99 7.85
C LYS A 399 11.07 27.33 7.04
N VAL A 400 11.03 28.53 6.46
CA VAL A 400 9.87 29.00 5.68
C VAL A 400 9.78 28.24 4.35
N ILE A 401 10.90 28.05 3.66
CA ILE A 401 10.94 27.33 2.38
C ILE A 401 10.54 25.86 2.57
N ARG A 402 11.09 25.18 3.59
CA ARG A 402 10.78 23.80 3.96
C ARG A 402 9.28 23.59 4.19
N ALA A 403 8.61 24.55 4.82
CA ALA A 403 7.18 24.45 5.10
C ALA A 403 6.27 24.56 3.86
N ASN A 404 6.77 25.15 2.75
CA ASN A 404 5.94 25.48 1.58
C ASN A 404 6.23 24.62 0.34
N ILE A 405 7.43 24.04 0.20
CA ILE A 405 7.73 23.10 -0.91
C ILE A 405 6.74 21.91 -0.98
N PRO A 406 6.39 21.22 0.13
CA PRO A 406 5.51 20.04 0.05
C PRO A 406 4.15 20.33 -0.58
N SER A 407 3.57 21.50 -0.27
CA SER A 407 2.28 21.92 -0.81
C SER A 407 2.33 22.08 -2.33
N LEU A 408 3.38 22.71 -2.87
CA LEU A 408 3.55 22.90 -4.32
C LEU A 408 3.93 21.58 -5.02
N HIS A 409 4.75 20.74 -4.38
CA HIS A 409 5.15 19.45 -4.94
C HIS A 409 3.95 18.49 -5.01
N SER A 410 3.17 18.38 -3.92
CA SER A 410 1.98 17.54 -3.88
C SER A 410 0.91 18.03 -4.85
N ALA A 411 0.70 19.35 -4.95
CA ALA A 411 -0.26 19.91 -5.90
C ALA A 411 0.16 19.67 -7.36
N MET A 412 1.46 19.75 -7.67
CA MET A 412 1.99 19.39 -8.98
C MET A 412 1.64 17.95 -9.35
N ASN A 413 1.91 16.98 -8.48
CA ASN A 413 1.59 15.56 -8.74
C ASN A 413 0.08 15.33 -8.87
N GLU A 414 -0.72 15.94 -7.99
CA GLU A 414 -2.19 15.84 -8.06
C GLU A 414 -2.75 16.44 -9.36
N LEU A 415 -2.19 17.55 -9.85
CA LEU A 415 -2.59 18.15 -11.12
C LEU A 415 -2.18 17.31 -12.33
N ILE A 416 -1.05 16.59 -12.27
CA ILE A 416 -0.65 15.62 -13.29
C ILE A 416 -1.69 14.50 -13.39
N ASP A 417 -2.16 13.97 -12.25
CA ASP A 417 -3.19 12.93 -12.24
C ASP A 417 -4.52 13.40 -12.87
N LEU A 418 -4.81 14.70 -12.78
CA LEU A 418 -6.03 15.30 -13.32
C LEU A 418 -6.00 15.51 -14.85
N ILE A 419 -4.84 15.38 -15.51
CA ILE A 419 -4.72 15.50 -16.98
C ILE A 419 -5.57 14.44 -17.68
N ASP A 420 -5.41 13.18 -17.29
CA ASP A 420 -6.17 12.07 -17.85
C ASP A 420 -7.58 11.96 -17.28
N ALA A 421 -7.80 12.40 -16.02
CA ALA A 421 -9.10 12.37 -15.38
C ALA A 421 -10.17 13.13 -16.18
N ASP A 422 -9.80 14.24 -16.82
CA ASP A 422 -10.67 15.04 -17.68
C ASP A 422 -11.14 14.25 -18.91
N THR A 423 -10.19 13.64 -19.62
CA THR A 423 -10.49 12.82 -20.81
C THR A 423 -11.29 11.56 -20.45
N ASN A 424 -11.03 10.96 -19.29
CA ASN A 424 -11.76 9.80 -18.79
C ASN A 424 -13.22 10.17 -18.44
N ALA A 425 -13.44 11.27 -17.73
CA ALA A 425 -14.79 11.75 -17.40
C ALA A 425 -15.61 12.11 -18.65
N PHE A 426 -14.98 12.76 -19.64
CA PHE A 426 -15.64 13.01 -20.94
C PHE A 426 -16.01 11.72 -21.67
N SER A 427 -15.14 10.70 -21.61
CA SER A 427 -15.40 9.40 -22.22
C SER A 427 -16.59 8.68 -21.58
N GLU A 428 -16.73 8.74 -20.25
CA GLU A 428 -17.89 8.20 -19.51
C GLU A 428 -19.20 8.85 -19.98
N PHE A 429 -19.22 10.18 -20.10
CA PHE A 429 -20.39 10.91 -20.62
C PHE A 429 -20.74 10.48 -22.06
N MET A 430 -19.73 10.33 -22.92
CA MET A 430 -19.93 9.88 -24.30
C MET A 430 -20.44 8.44 -24.40
N ILE A 431 -20.03 7.56 -23.48
CA ILE A 431 -20.58 6.20 -23.36
C ILE A 431 -22.05 6.26 -22.93
N ALA A 432 -22.38 7.05 -21.90
CA ALA A 432 -23.76 7.23 -21.45
C ALA A 432 -24.66 7.75 -22.58
N ARG A 433 -24.18 8.69 -23.41
CA ARG A 433 -24.91 9.21 -24.58
C ARG A 433 -25.20 8.16 -25.65
N LYS A 434 -24.44 7.06 -25.70
CA LYS A 434 -24.62 5.94 -26.65
C LYS A 434 -25.56 4.85 -26.14
N LEU A 435 -26.01 4.93 -24.88
CA LEU A 435 -26.92 3.94 -24.31
C LEU A 435 -28.25 3.83 -25.10
N PRO A 436 -28.88 2.64 -25.14
CA PRO A 436 -30.19 2.43 -25.75
C PRO A 436 -31.25 3.42 -25.27
N LYS A 437 -32.26 3.65 -26.09
CA LYS A 437 -33.32 4.64 -25.86
C LYS A 437 -34.70 4.15 -26.34
N SER A 438 -34.87 2.84 -26.42
CA SER A 438 -36.02 2.20 -27.05
C SER A 438 -37.18 2.06 -26.06
N THR A 439 -36.89 1.78 -24.78
CA THR A 439 -37.90 1.66 -23.72
C THR A 439 -37.88 2.85 -22.75
N THR A 440 -38.96 3.05 -21.99
CA THR A 440 -39.03 4.11 -20.96
C THR A 440 -37.96 3.91 -19.89
N ILE A 441 -37.75 2.67 -19.46
CA ILE A 441 -36.71 2.30 -18.48
C ILE A 441 -35.30 2.59 -19.03
N GLU A 442 -35.05 2.28 -20.31
CA GLU A 442 -33.77 2.61 -20.96
C GLU A 442 -33.53 4.12 -21.05
N LYS A 443 -34.58 4.91 -21.31
CA LYS A 443 -34.48 6.38 -21.36
C LYS A 443 -34.15 6.98 -20.01
N GLU A 444 -34.83 6.54 -18.95
CA GLU A 444 -34.58 6.99 -17.57
C GLU A 444 -33.17 6.59 -17.11
N PHE A 445 -32.76 5.35 -17.34
CA PHE A 445 -31.42 4.87 -17.00
C PHE A 445 -30.35 5.66 -17.77
N ARG A 446 -30.54 5.87 -19.07
CA ARG A 446 -29.64 6.66 -19.89
C ARG A 446 -29.52 8.10 -19.38
N GLU A 447 -30.64 8.75 -19.05
CA GLU A 447 -30.64 10.11 -18.52
C GLU A 447 -29.88 10.20 -17.20
N GLN A 448 -30.12 9.25 -16.29
CA GLN A 448 -29.38 9.15 -15.03
C GLN A 448 -27.87 8.99 -15.26
N GLN A 449 -27.46 8.10 -16.18
CA GLN A 449 -26.03 7.91 -16.49
C GLN A 449 -25.41 9.14 -17.16
N MET A 450 -26.16 9.87 -18.01
CA MET A 450 -25.68 11.11 -18.61
C MET A 450 -25.49 12.20 -17.55
N GLN A 451 -26.44 12.37 -16.62
CA GLN A 451 -26.32 13.33 -15.52
C GLN A 451 -25.16 12.99 -14.58
N ASN A 452 -24.97 11.70 -14.24
CA ASN A 452 -23.81 11.25 -13.45
C ASN A 452 -22.48 11.53 -14.17
N GLY A 453 -22.41 11.22 -15.47
CA GLY A 453 -21.23 11.50 -16.30
C GLY A 453 -20.89 12.99 -16.38
N LEU A 454 -21.90 13.85 -16.54
CA LEU A 454 -21.72 15.31 -16.54
C LEU A 454 -21.26 15.82 -15.17
N GLN A 455 -21.86 15.36 -14.07
CA GLN A 455 -21.41 15.72 -12.73
C GLN A 455 -19.95 15.32 -12.50
N ASN A 456 -19.53 14.15 -12.95
CA ASN A 456 -18.13 13.73 -12.90
C ASN A 456 -17.24 14.64 -13.75
N ALA A 457 -17.65 14.96 -14.97
CA ALA A 457 -16.94 15.89 -15.87
C ALA A 457 -16.83 17.32 -15.32
N ILE A 458 -17.73 17.74 -14.41
CA ILE A 458 -17.65 19.02 -13.70
C ILE A 458 -16.74 18.93 -12.46
N LYS A 459 -16.79 17.81 -11.73
CA LYS A 459 -15.99 17.59 -10.52
C LYS A 459 -14.49 17.62 -10.79
N VAL A 460 -14.04 17.13 -11.95
CA VAL A 460 -12.62 17.15 -12.34
C VAL A 460 -12.05 18.57 -12.47
N PRO A 461 -12.57 19.46 -13.34
CA PRO A 461 -12.08 20.83 -13.43
C PRO A 461 -12.30 21.62 -12.14
N LEU A 462 -13.40 21.40 -11.41
CA LEU A 462 -13.57 21.98 -10.08
C LEU A 462 -12.46 21.54 -9.11
N ARG A 463 -12.02 20.28 -9.19
CA ARG A 463 -10.86 19.78 -8.41
C ARG A 463 -9.57 20.48 -8.82
N VAL A 464 -9.32 20.69 -10.12
CA VAL A 464 -8.17 21.48 -10.60
C VAL A 464 -8.14 22.86 -9.93
N MET A 465 -9.26 23.58 -9.92
CA MET A 465 -9.37 24.89 -9.27
C MET A 465 -9.08 24.83 -7.76
N LYS A 466 -9.60 23.81 -7.07
CA LYS A 466 -9.34 23.60 -5.63
C LYS A 466 -7.88 23.27 -5.33
N VAL A 467 -7.20 22.53 -6.21
CA VAL A 467 -5.77 22.22 -6.05
C VAL A 467 -4.91 23.45 -6.30
N VAL A 468 -5.23 24.23 -7.33
CA VAL A 468 -4.58 25.53 -7.58
C VAL A 468 -4.75 26.46 -6.38
N ASP A 469 -5.94 26.53 -5.78
CA ASP A 469 -6.21 27.40 -4.63
C ASP A 469 -5.32 27.10 -3.41
N LYS A 470 -4.95 25.83 -3.21
CA LYS A 470 -4.00 25.42 -2.16
C LYS A 470 -2.56 25.91 -2.42
N CYS A 471 -2.21 26.21 -3.66
CA CYS A 471 -0.85 26.61 -4.05
C CYS A 471 -0.53 28.06 -3.70
N TRP A 472 -1.53 28.95 -3.66
CA TRP A 472 -1.30 30.40 -3.60
C TRP A 472 -0.47 30.84 -2.40
N LYS A 473 -0.78 30.34 -1.20
CA LYS A 473 -0.03 30.67 0.02
C LYS A 473 1.45 30.25 -0.10
N SER A 474 1.70 29.06 -0.64
CA SER A 474 3.04 28.52 -0.80
C SER A 474 3.82 29.26 -1.88
N LEU A 475 3.15 29.64 -2.98
CA LEU A 475 3.76 30.42 -4.06
C LEU A 475 4.05 31.87 -3.62
N GLU A 476 3.20 32.47 -2.80
CA GLU A 476 3.47 33.76 -2.16
C GLU A 476 4.71 33.71 -1.25
N ALA A 477 4.87 32.61 -0.50
CA ALA A 477 6.09 32.40 0.28
C ALA A 477 7.34 32.26 -0.62
N MET A 478 7.23 31.59 -1.78
CA MET A 478 8.30 31.55 -2.77
C MET A 478 8.58 32.94 -3.36
N ALA A 479 7.54 33.72 -3.63
CA ALA A 479 7.67 35.09 -4.12
C ALA A 479 8.35 36.01 -3.10
N THR A 480 8.09 35.81 -1.81
CA THR A 480 8.60 36.66 -0.73
C THR A 480 10.02 36.26 -0.28
N HIS A 481 10.30 34.96 -0.21
CA HIS A 481 11.54 34.45 0.40
C HIS A 481 12.41 33.62 -0.55
N GLY A 482 11.88 33.22 -1.70
CA GLY A 482 12.60 32.44 -2.69
C GLY A 482 13.77 33.19 -3.32
N ASN A 483 14.64 32.41 -3.94
CA ASN A 483 15.79 32.87 -4.71
C ASN A 483 15.37 33.88 -5.79
N LEU A 484 15.91 35.09 -5.73
CA LEU A 484 15.65 36.16 -6.72
C LEU A 484 16.12 35.78 -8.14
N GLY A 485 17.07 34.85 -8.28
CA GLY A 485 17.43 34.29 -9.58
C GLY A 485 16.32 33.49 -10.27
N CYS A 486 15.22 33.20 -9.55
CA CYS A 486 14.06 32.47 -10.05
C CYS A 486 12.80 33.35 -10.17
N ILE A 487 12.94 34.69 -10.17
CA ILE A 487 11.78 35.60 -10.28
C ILE A 487 10.92 35.26 -11.50
N SER A 488 11.55 35.08 -12.68
CA SER A 488 10.83 34.73 -13.91
C SER A 488 10.06 33.41 -13.77
N ASP A 489 10.62 32.44 -13.07
CA ASP A 489 9.98 31.13 -12.83
C ASP A 489 8.73 31.29 -11.96
N VAL A 490 8.80 32.11 -10.90
CA VAL A 490 7.64 32.38 -10.03
C VAL A 490 6.57 33.21 -10.75
N GLN A 491 6.96 34.17 -11.60
CA GLN A 491 6.02 34.96 -12.41
C GLN A 491 5.26 34.08 -13.39
N VAL A 492 5.98 33.23 -14.14
CA VAL A 492 5.37 32.25 -15.05
C VAL A 492 4.52 31.26 -14.26
N GLY A 493 5.01 30.81 -13.10
CA GLY A 493 4.26 29.90 -12.22
C GLY A 493 2.92 30.47 -11.76
N ALA A 494 2.89 31.74 -11.33
CA ALA A 494 1.68 32.42 -10.89
C ALA A 494 0.66 32.59 -12.02
N ARG A 495 1.13 33.00 -13.21
CA ARG A 495 0.27 33.12 -14.40
C ARG A 495 -0.23 31.76 -14.88
N ALA A 496 0.59 30.71 -14.84
CA ALA A 496 0.20 29.37 -15.24
C ALA A 496 -0.86 28.79 -14.30
N LEU A 497 -0.71 28.95 -12.99
CA LEU A 497 -1.74 28.53 -12.03
C LEU A 497 -3.07 29.26 -12.25
N GLU A 498 -3.02 30.58 -12.47
CA GLU A 498 -4.23 31.38 -12.74
C GLU A 498 -4.90 30.96 -14.04
N MET A 499 -4.11 30.82 -15.12
CA MET A 499 -4.60 30.37 -16.43
C MET A 499 -5.19 28.96 -16.38
N GLY A 500 -4.56 28.04 -15.64
CA GLY A 500 -5.08 26.69 -15.43
C GLY A 500 -6.40 26.71 -14.63
N SER A 501 -6.50 27.56 -13.61
CA SER A 501 -7.76 27.76 -12.87
C SER A 501 -8.85 28.41 -13.72
N TRP A 502 -8.50 29.39 -14.57
CA TRP A 502 -9.43 30.03 -15.50
C TRP A 502 -9.93 29.04 -16.56
N GLY A 503 -9.04 28.25 -17.14
CA GLY A 503 -9.42 27.23 -18.12
C GLY A 503 -10.33 26.18 -17.49
N ALA A 504 -10.02 25.72 -16.28
CA ALA A 504 -10.90 24.83 -15.53
C ALA A 504 -12.26 25.48 -15.22
N TYR A 505 -12.30 26.76 -14.86
CA TYR A 505 -13.54 27.52 -14.66
C TYR A 505 -14.43 27.52 -15.90
N GLN A 506 -13.87 27.76 -17.10
CA GLN A 506 -14.63 27.71 -18.35
C GLN A 506 -15.21 26.31 -18.62
N ASN A 507 -14.44 25.25 -18.31
CA ASN A 507 -14.92 23.86 -18.44
C ASN A 507 -16.04 23.53 -17.43
N VAL A 508 -16.00 24.11 -16.22
CA VAL A 508 -17.11 23.99 -15.27
C VAL A 508 -18.36 24.67 -15.82
N LEU A 509 -18.25 25.92 -16.28
CA LEU A 509 -19.41 26.69 -16.75
C LEU A 509 -20.11 26.05 -17.95
N ILE A 510 -19.35 25.60 -18.96
CA ILE A 510 -19.95 24.99 -20.17
C ILE A 510 -20.71 23.69 -19.85
N ASN A 511 -20.19 22.86 -18.94
CA ASN A 511 -20.83 21.60 -18.57
C ASN A 511 -22.02 21.80 -17.62
N LEU A 512 -22.07 22.91 -16.87
CA LEU A 512 -23.19 23.24 -16.00
C LEU A 512 -24.49 23.56 -16.76
N GLU A 513 -24.40 23.96 -18.02
CA GLU A 513 -25.57 24.24 -18.88
C GLU A 513 -26.45 22.99 -19.10
N ASP A 514 -25.84 21.80 -19.02
CA ASP A 514 -26.50 20.51 -19.27
C ASP A 514 -26.93 19.76 -17.98
N ILE A 515 -26.77 20.37 -16.79
CA ILE A 515 -27.17 19.77 -15.51
C ILE A 515 -28.59 20.20 -15.12
N ASN A 516 -29.42 19.21 -14.74
CA ASN A 516 -30.81 19.46 -14.37
C ASN A 516 -31.01 19.80 -12.87
N THR A 517 -30.03 19.52 -12.02
CA THR A 517 -30.14 19.73 -10.56
C THR A 517 -29.77 21.17 -10.17
N GLU A 518 -30.77 22.01 -9.92
CA GLU A 518 -30.59 23.45 -9.60
C GLU A 518 -29.68 23.72 -8.39
N GLU A 519 -29.79 22.89 -7.34
CA GLU A 519 -28.94 22.98 -6.15
C GLU A 519 -27.46 22.79 -6.50
N PHE A 520 -27.14 21.71 -7.22
CA PHE A 520 -25.77 21.43 -7.68
C PHE A 520 -25.22 22.54 -8.57
N VAL A 521 -26.05 23.08 -9.47
CA VAL A 521 -25.64 24.19 -10.35
C VAL A 521 -25.30 25.44 -9.54
N THR A 522 -26.15 25.79 -8.59
CA THR A 522 -25.99 27.00 -7.78
C THR A 522 -24.75 26.90 -6.89
N GLU A 523 -24.57 25.78 -6.18
CA GLU A 523 -23.40 25.55 -5.32
C GLU A 523 -22.10 25.54 -6.12
N THR A 524 -22.06 24.79 -7.22
CA THR A 524 -20.86 24.65 -8.04
C THR A 524 -20.48 25.96 -8.71
N LYS A 525 -21.47 26.73 -9.20
CA LYS A 525 -21.22 28.04 -9.81
C LYS A 525 -20.68 29.04 -8.80
N LEU A 526 -21.25 29.09 -7.60
CA LEU A 526 -20.76 29.95 -6.52
C LEU A 526 -19.32 29.59 -6.12
N GLU A 527 -19.06 28.30 -5.89
CA GLU A 527 -17.73 27.83 -5.49
C GLU A 527 -16.68 28.10 -6.56
N SER A 528 -16.96 27.75 -7.81
CA SER A 528 -16.04 27.93 -8.93
C SER A 528 -15.75 29.42 -9.20
N SER A 529 -16.75 30.30 -9.10
CA SER A 529 -16.56 31.74 -9.29
C SER A 529 -15.69 32.33 -8.18
N ARG A 530 -15.92 31.96 -6.91
CA ARG A 530 -15.07 32.35 -5.78
C ARG A 530 -13.61 31.92 -5.96
N LEU A 531 -13.38 30.69 -6.44
CA LEU A 531 -12.05 30.17 -6.70
C LEU A 531 -11.35 30.92 -7.85
N HIS A 532 -12.10 31.26 -8.91
CA HIS A 532 -11.59 32.06 -10.02
C HIS A 532 -11.17 33.47 -9.57
N ASP A 533 -12.05 34.19 -8.87
CA ASP A 533 -11.75 35.56 -8.38
C ASP A 533 -10.52 35.56 -7.47
N ARG A 534 -10.43 34.57 -6.58
CA ARG A 534 -9.27 34.41 -5.69
C ARG A 534 -7.99 34.09 -6.46
N ALA A 535 -8.05 33.31 -7.54
CA ALA A 535 -6.89 33.02 -8.37
C ALA A 535 -6.33 34.30 -9.03
N VAL A 536 -7.21 35.15 -9.57
CA VAL A 536 -6.82 36.44 -10.16
C VAL A 536 -6.16 37.35 -9.13
N LEU A 537 -6.78 37.51 -7.95
CA LEU A 537 -6.24 38.33 -6.87
C LEU A 537 -4.89 37.81 -6.35
N SER A 538 -4.78 36.50 -6.13
CA SER A 538 -3.57 35.87 -5.60
C SER A 538 -2.40 36.00 -6.59
N MET A 539 -2.66 35.78 -7.89
CA MET A 539 -1.68 35.96 -8.94
C MET A 539 -1.19 37.41 -9.00
N GLN A 540 -2.08 38.40 -8.95
CA GLN A 540 -1.69 39.80 -8.97
C GLN A 540 -0.82 40.18 -7.76
N ASN A 541 -1.23 39.77 -6.55
CA ASN A 541 -0.46 40.01 -5.32
C ASN A 541 0.96 39.43 -5.42
N ILE A 542 1.11 38.22 -5.96
CA ILE A 542 2.41 37.57 -6.14
C ILE A 542 3.29 38.36 -7.11
N LEU A 543 2.73 38.83 -8.24
CA LEU A 543 3.48 39.63 -9.20
C LEU A 543 3.93 40.96 -8.60
N ASP A 544 3.09 41.60 -7.78
CA ASP A 544 3.42 42.84 -7.10
C ASP A 544 4.54 42.65 -6.07
N ILE A 545 4.50 41.57 -5.28
CA ILE A 545 5.58 41.19 -4.35
C ILE A 545 6.91 41.04 -5.11
N LEU A 546 6.90 40.33 -6.23
CA LEU A 546 8.10 40.09 -7.04
C LEU A 546 8.66 41.40 -7.62
N LYS A 547 7.78 42.27 -8.13
CA LYS A 547 8.16 43.58 -8.66
C LYS A 547 8.85 44.43 -7.60
N ILE A 548 8.26 44.54 -6.41
CA ILE A 548 8.84 45.29 -5.28
C ILE A 548 10.21 44.72 -4.89
N ARG A 549 10.34 43.39 -4.83
CA ARG A 549 11.63 42.74 -4.50
C ARG A 549 12.70 43.01 -5.56
N GLN A 550 12.33 42.99 -6.84
CA GLN A 550 13.25 43.26 -7.94
C GLN A 550 13.73 44.73 -7.92
N GLU A 551 12.83 45.68 -7.67
CA GLU A 551 13.17 47.09 -7.53
C GLU A 551 14.12 47.34 -6.35
N ASN A 552 13.89 46.68 -5.21
CA ASN A 552 14.76 46.81 -4.04
C ASN A 552 16.16 46.19 -4.26
N GLN A 553 16.26 45.12 -5.05
CA GLN A 553 17.55 44.52 -5.38
C GLN A 553 18.38 45.39 -6.33
N SER A 554 17.74 46.08 -7.29
CA SER A 554 18.44 46.98 -8.23
C SER A 554 18.98 48.27 -7.58
N LYS A 555 18.53 48.59 -6.35
CA LYS A 555 18.98 49.74 -5.56
C LYS A 555 20.15 49.41 -4.61
N LEU A 556 20.48 48.13 -4.45
CA LEU A 556 21.60 47.60 -3.66
C LEU A 556 22.76 47.24 -4.60
#